data_AF-A0A975PF56-F1
#
_entry.id   AF-A0A975PF56-F1
#
_cell.length_a   1.000
_cell.length_b   1.000
_cell.length_c   1.000
_cell.angle_alpha   90.00
_cell.angle_beta   90.00
_cell.angle_gamma   90.00
#
_symmetry.space_group_name_H-M   'P 1'
#
loop_
_entity.id
_entity.type
_entity.pdbx_description
1 polymer ?
#
loop_
_entity_poly.entity_id
_entity_poly.type
_entity_poly.pdbx_seq_one_letter_code
_entity_poly.pdbx_strand_id
1 'polypeptide(L)'
;MQPSSTTFQGVREGDERRPRTSQDLLVECAKRTAEALRATGAATDAQITSAFNHANKALSEDRPVELLEFIARAQGYEEEFMGSAIVSLSEAVASTLSPSPPLIPFAGKLIAPSAFYESFDSLHKLARVLLAPVIYAEDTDAIGVASINPIAALLMAEEILNAVDRRFDIKPFLTVARMDYESWTFLTRKHFGL
;
A
#
# COMPACT_ATOMS: atom_id res chain seq x y z
N MET A 1 27.82 -48.91 11.06
CA MET A 1 27.21 -47.66 10.54
C MET A 1 25.72 -47.76 10.74
N GLN A 2 25.17 -46.99 11.68
CA GLN A 2 23.72 -46.88 11.89
C GLN A 2 23.17 -45.74 11.01
N PRO A 3 21.99 -45.89 10.38
CA PRO A 3 21.38 -44.79 9.66
C PRO A 3 20.75 -43.80 10.65
N SER A 4 21.17 -42.55 10.57
CA SER A 4 20.57 -41.43 11.29
C SER A 4 19.20 -41.10 10.69
N SER A 5 18.14 -41.33 11.45
CA SER A 5 16.78 -40.92 11.11
C SER A 5 16.63 -39.41 11.30
N THR A 6 16.82 -38.63 10.24
CA THR A 6 16.46 -37.21 10.22
C THR A 6 14.94 -37.11 10.22
N THR A 7 14.38 -36.81 11.38
CA THR A 7 12.94 -36.54 11.52
C THR A 7 12.65 -35.21 10.85
N PHE A 8 11.91 -35.24 9.75
CA PHE A 8 11.40 -34.05 9.08
C PHE A 8 10.39 -33.39 10.03
N GLN A 9 10.78 -32.29 10.66
CA GLN A 9 9.93 -31.55 11.57
C GLN A 9 8.93 -30.76 10.73
N GLY A 10 7.66 -31.19 10.78
CA GLY A 10 6.56 -30.55 10.05
C GLY A 10 6.48 -29.06 10.33
N VAL A 11 6.20 -28.31 9.27
CA VAL A 11 5.99 -26.86 9.24
C VAL A 11 4.96 -26.48 10.32
N ARG A 12 5.30 -25.47 11.12
CA ARG A 12 4.43 -24.94 12.18
C ARG A 12 3.08 -24.50 11.60
N GLU A 13 2.00 -24.95 12.25
CA GLU A 13 0.64 -24.49 12.03
C GLU A 13 0.60 -22.96 11.98
N GLY A 14 -0.07 -22.43 10.95
CA GLY A 14 -0.20 -21.01 10.71
C GLY A 14 -0.82 -20.32 11.93
N ASP A 15 -0.16 -19.25 12.37
CA ASP A 15 -0.69 -18.29 13.34
C ASP A 15 -2.09 -17.85 12.84
N GLU A 16 -3.17 -18.29 13.51
CA GLU A 16 -4.55 -17.89 13.22
C GLU A 16 -4.75 -16.40 13.54
N ARG A 17 -4.08 -15.53 12.79
CA ARG A 17 -4.29 -14.09 12.87
C ARG A 17 -5.69 -13.81 12.34
N ARG A 18 -6.53 -13.25 13.21
CA ARG A 18 -7.81 -12.67 12.83
C ARG A 18 -7.62 -11.81 11.56
N PRO A 19 -8.47 -11.96 10.53
CA PRO A 19 -8.41 -11.11 9.35
C PRO A 19 -8.46 -9.64 9.77
N ARG A 20 -7.47 -8.84 9.34
CA ARG A 20 -7.46 -7.40 9.57
C ARG A 20 -8.63 -6.77 8.83
N THR A 21 -9.37 -5.88 9.49
CA THR A 21 -10.42 -5.11 8.83
C THR A 21 -9.80 -4.00 7.98
N SER A 22 -10.54 -3.47 7.01
CA SER A 22 -10.09 -2.30 6.24
C SER A 22 -9.79 -1.10 7.13
N GLN A 23 -10.54 -0.94 8.23
CA GLN A 23 -10.31 0.09 9.23
C GLN A 23 -8.98 -0.11 9.98
N ASP A 24 -8.66 -1.34 10.40
CA ASP A 24 -7.39 -1.64 11.06
C ASP A 24 -6.21 -1.29 10.15
N LEU A 25 -6.30 -1.63 8.86
CA LEU A 25 -5.27 -1.37 7.87
C LEU A 25 -5.09 0.13 7.57
N LEU A 26 -6.17 0.91 7.54
CA LEU A 26 -6.08 2.35 7.37
C LEU A 26 -5.43 3.04 8.57
N VAL A 27 -5.83 2.66 9.79
CA VAL A 27 -5.26 3.21 11.01
C VAL A 27 -3.77 2.90 11.07
N GLU A 28 -3.38 1.67 10.73
CA GLU A 28 -1.98 1.26 10.68
C GLU A 28 -1.20 2.00 9.59
N CYS A 29 -1.78 2.15 8.39
CA CYS A 29 -1.19 2.91 7.30
C CYS A 29 -0.90 4.35 7.72
N ALA A 30 -1.92 5.04 8.23
CA ALA A 30 -1.79 6.43 8.67
C ALA A 30 -0.77 6.57 9.81
N LYS A 31 -0.78 5.65 10.78
CA LYS A 31 0.18 5.61 11.88
C LYS A 31 1.62 5.49 11.39
N ARG A 32 1.91 4.47 10.59
CA ARG A 32 3.26 4.23 10.08
C ARG A 32 3.74 5.37 9.16
N THR A 33 2.85 5.92 8.32
CA THR A 33 3.19 7.06 7.46
C THR A 33 3.51 8.30 8.28
N ALA A 34 2.73 8.60 9.31
CA ALA A 34 3.01 9.72 10.20
C ALA A 34 4.33 9.55 10.97
N GLU A 35 4.63 8.35 11.46
CA GLU A 35 5.91 8.04 12.12
C GLU A 35 7.09 8.26 11.18
N ALA A 36 6.99 7.81 9.92
CA ALA A 36 8.03 8.01 8.91
C ALA A 36 8.23 9.50 8.55
N LEU A 37 7.14 10.25 8.40
CA LEU A 37 7.21 11.69 8.13
C LEU A 37 7.80 12.48 9.30
N ARG A 38 7.48 12.08 10.53
CA ARG A 38 8.08 12.67 11.74
C ARG A 38 9.57 12.36 11.81
N ALA A 39 9.96 11.11 11.56
CA ALA A 39 11.35 10.68 11.64
C ALA A 39 12.27 11.40 10.62
N THR A 40 11.72 11.79 9.47
CA THR A 40 12.45 12.52 8.43
C THR A 40 12.33 14.04 8.54
N GLY A 41 11.48 14.56 9.43
CA GLY A 41 11.19 15.99 9.52
C GLY A 41 10.40 16.53 8.33
N ALA A 42 9.81 15.67 7.49
CA ALA A 42 9.08 16.05 6.29
C ALA A 42 7.69 16.64 6.59
N ALA A 43 7.17 16.45 7.81
CA ALA A 43 5.95 17.08 8.29
C ALA A 43 6.06 17.45 9.78
N THR A 44 5.40 18.52 10.17
CA THR A 44 5.28 18.95 11.57
C THR A 44 4.21 18.14 12.32
N ASP A 45 4.30 18.06 13.65
CA ASP A 45 3.28 17.38 14.46
C ASP A 45 1.87 17.99 14.30
N ALA A 46 1.78 19.30 14.06
CA ALA A 46 0.51 19.98 13.79
C ALA A 46 -0.11 19.50 12.45
N GLN A 47 0.71 19.37 11.41
CA GLN A 47 0.27 18.85 10.11
C GLN A 47 -0.16 17.39 10.22
N ILE A 48 0.64 16.55 10.90
CA ILE A 48 0.33 15.14 11.14
C ILE A 48 -1.00 14.99 11.90
N THR A 49 -1.18 15.75 12.99
CA THR A 49 -2.41 15.71 13.80
C THR A 49 -3.64 16.12 12.99
N SER A 50 -3.52 17.19 12.20
CA SER A 50 -4.58 17.62 11.28
C SER A 50 -4.94 16.54 10.27
N ALA A 51 -3.92 15.89 9.70
CA ALA A 51 -4.06 14.85 8.70
C ALA A 51 -4.75 13.59 9.26
N PHE A 52 -4.44 13.17 10.49
CA PHE A 52 -5.17 12.10 11.17
C PHE A 52 -6.63 12.43 11.40
N ASN A 53 -6.93 13.64 11.89
CA ASN A 53 -8.30 14.05 12.14
C ASN A 53 -9.12 14.03 10.84
N HIS A 54 -8.50 14.46 9.74
CA HIS A 54 -9.12 14.40 8.42
C HIS A 54 -9.33 12.95 7.93
N ALA A 55 -8.31 12.09 8.03
CA ALA A 55 -8.41 10.69 7.65
C ALA A 55 -9.50 9.94 8.44
N ASN A 56 -9.59 10.17 9.75
CA ASN A 56 -10.62 9.58 10.61
C ASN A 56 -12.03 10.02 10.20
N LYS A 57 -12.21 11.31 9.89
CA LYS A 57 -13.50 11.83 9.40
C LYS A 57 -13.86 11.21 8.06
N ALA A 58 -12.94 11.19 7.10
CA ALA A 58 -13.20 10.63 5.78
C ALA A 58 -13.51 9.14 5.83
N LEU A 59 -12.84 8.39 6.72
CA LEU A 59 -13.15 6.98 6.97
C LEU A 59 -14.58 6.78 7.47
N SER A 60 -15.07 7.64 8.37
CA SER A 60 -16.48 7.57 8.82
C SER A 60 -17.50 7.87 7.70
N GLU A 61 -17.05 8.44 6.59
CA GLU A 61 -17.84 8.80 5.42
C GLU A 61 -17.63 7.83 4.23
N ASP A 62 -16.95 6.68 4.46
CA ASP A 62 -16.54 5.72 3.41
C ASP A 62 -15.78 6.36 2.24
N ARG A 63 -15.01 7.41 2.53
CA ARG A 63 -14.19 8.12 1.55
C ARG A 63 -12.71 7.77 1.75
N PRO A 64 -12.03 7.17 0.75
CA PRO A 64 -10.60 6.94 0.86
C PRO A 64 -9.85 8.28 0.84
N VAL A 65 -8.80 8.38 1.65
CA VAL A 65 -7.96 9.58 1.79
C VAL A 65 -6.51 9.17 1.79
N GLU A 66 -5.69 9.92 1.06
CA GLU A 66 -4.24 9.78 1.09
C GLU A 66 -3.61 10.84 1.99
N LEU A 67 -2.85 10.37 2.98
CA LEU A 67 -2.24 11.22 4.00
C LEU A 67 -1.17 12.14 3.39
N LEU A 68 -0.41 11.66 2.40
CA LEU A 68 0.62 12.47 1.74
C LEU A 68 0.03 13.63 0.96
N GLU A 69 -1.08 13.41 0.25
CA GLU A 69 -1.77 14.47 -0.48
C GLU A 69 -2.34 15.51 0.49
N PHE A 70 -2.95 15.07 1.59
CA PHE A 70 -3.47 15.98 2.61
C PHE A 70 -2.35 16.85 3.21
N ILE A 71 -1.20 16.25 3.53
CA ILE A 71 -0.07 16.97 4.10
C ILE A 71 0.52 17.96 3.09
N ALA A 72 0.65 17.58 1.82
CA ALA A 72 1.08 18.48 0.76
C ALA A 72 0.13 19.70 0.66
N ARG A 73 -1.18 19.49 0.66
CA ARG A 73 -2.17 20.59 0.66
C ARG A 73 -2.06 21.45 1.92
N ALA A 74 -1.84 20.84 3.10
CA ALA A 74 -1.62 21.57 4.35
C ALA A 74 -0.29 22.36 4.40
N GLN A 75 0.68 22.00 3.56
CA GLN A 75 1.92 22.74 3.34
C GLN A 75 1.75 23.91 2.34
N GLY A 76 0.56 24.07 1.76
CA GLY A 76 0.25 25.16 0.81
C GLY A 76 0.57 24.82 -0.64
N TYR A 77 0.85 23.56 -0.98
CA TYR A 77 1.05 23.16 -2.37
C TYR A 77 -0.29 23.17 -3.12
N GLU A 78 -0.31 23.93 -4.22
CA GLU A 78 -1.40 23.93 -5.20
C GLU A 78 -1.26 22.78 -6.20
N GLU A 79 -2.28 22.54 -7.03
CA GLU A 79 -2.33 21.41 -7.96
C GLU A 79 -1.14 21.36 -8.92
N GLU A 80 -0.65 22.52 -9.38
CA GLU A 80 0.53 22.64 -10.24
C GLU A 80 1.80 22.06 -9.61
N PHE A 81 1.93 22.13 -8.27
CA PHE A 81 3.10 21.66 -7.54
C PHE A 81 2.86 20.35 -6.79
N MET A 82 1.68 19.74 -6.94
CA MET A 82 1.32 18.54 -6.20
C MET A 82 2.23 17.37 -6.55
N GLY A 83 2.60 17.22 -7.83
CA GLY A 83 3.50 16.16 -8.28
C GLY A 83 4.86 16.17 -7.57
N SER A 84 5.50 17.34 -7.48
CA SER A 84 6.81 17.47 -6.84
C SER A 84 6.74 17.33 -5.31
N ALA A 85 5.68 17.85 -4.70
CA ALA A 85 5.42 17.70 -3.26
C ALA A 85 5.24 16.22 -2.89
N ILE A 86 4.40 15.50 -3.63
CA ILE A 86 4.13 14.08 -3.40
C ILE A 86 5.39 13.24 -3.60
N VAL A 87 6.18 13.49 -4.66
CA VAL A 87 7.45 12.77 -4.86
C VAL A 87 8.39 12.98 -3.66
N SER A 88 8.49 14.21 -3.16
CA SER A 88 9.36 14.54 -2.02
C SER A 88 8.89 13.87 -0.72
N LEU A 89 7.59 13.94 -0.41
CA LEU A 89 7.01 13.28 0.76
C LEU A 89 7.10 11.75 0.66
N SER A 90 6.84 11.20 -0.52
CA SER A 90 6.94 9.77 -0.80
C SER A 90 8.36 9.25 -0.63
N GLU A 91 9.37 10.00 -1.12
CA GLU A 91 10.78 9.69 -0.91
C GLU A 91 11.16 9.73 0.57
N ALA A 92 10.70 10.75 1.30
CA ALA A 92 10.92 10.83 2.75
C ALA A 92 10.39 9.57 3.45
N VAL A 93 9.16 9.16 3.18
CA VAL A 93 8.61 7.92 3.75
C VAL A 93 9.44 6.70 3.31
N ALA A 94 9.76 6.59 2.02
CA ALA A 94 10.51 5.45 1.46
C ALA A 94 11.89 5.27 2.10
N SER A 95 12.56 6.38 2.42
CA SER A 95 13.89 6.38 3.04
C SER A 95 13.92 5.73 4.43
N THR A 96 12.76 5.59 5.08
CA THR A 96 12.62 4.91 6.37
C THR A 96 12.41 3.40 6.26
N LEU A 97 12.25 2.88 5.04
CA LEU A 97 11.92 1.49 4.75
C LEU A 97 13.14 0.73 4.24
N SER A 98 13.22 -0.56 4.56
CA SER A 98 14.26 -1.47 4.05
C SER A 98 13.65 -2.80 3.58
N PRO A 99 13.74 -3.13 2.27
CA PRO A 99 14.26 -2.30 1.19
C PRO A 99 13.36 -1.08 0.90
N SER A 100 13.95 0.00 0.38
CA SER A 100 13.20 1.18 -0.06
C SER A 100 12.46 0.87 -1.37
N PRO A 101 11.12 1.02 -1.44
CA PRO A 101 10.37 0.78 -2.67
C PRO A 101 10.80 1.72 -3.81
N PRO A 102 11.14 1.20 -5.00
CA PRO A 102 11.59 2.02 -6.13
C PRO A 102 10.44 2.86 -6.71
N LEU A 103 10.76 4.01 -7.30
CA LEU A 103 9.80 4.83 -8.05
C LEU A 103 9.64 4.31 -9.49
N ILE A 104 8.40 4.11 -9.94
CA ILE A 104 8.05 3.77 -11.32
C ILE A 104 7.28 4.92 -11.99
N PRO A 105 7.92 5.73 -12.87
CA PRO A 105 7.31 6.94 -13.43
C PRO A 105 6.34 6.65 -14.60
N PHE A 106 6.00 5.38 -14.83
CA PHE A 106 5.14 4.96 -15.95
C PHE A 106 3.99 4.05 -15.49
N ALA A 107 3.72 3.98 -14.19
CA ALA A 107 2.67 3.11 -13.64
C ALA A 107 1.31 3.36 -14.31
N GLY A 108 0.97 4.62 -14.62
CA GLY A 108 -0.27 4.99 -15.28
C GLY A 108 -0.46 4.36 -16.67
N LYS A 109 0.60 3.88 -17.33
CA LYS A 109 0.53 3.23 -18.64
C LYS A 109 0.21 1.74 -18.55
N LEU A 110 0.20 1.17 -17.36
CA LEU A 110 -0.04 -0.27 -17.17
C LEU A 110 -1.52 -0.61 -17.33
N ILE A 111 -1.76 -1.83 -17.83
CA ILE A 111 -3.11 -2.37 -17.99
C ILE A 111 -3.63 -2.75 -16.61
N ALA A 112 -4.86 -2.35 -16.31
CA ALA A 112 -5.46 -2.70 -15.03
C ALA A 112 -5.65 -4.22 -14.98
N PRO A 113 -5.19 -4.92 -13.92
CA PRO A 113 -5.30 -6.37 -13.82
C PRO A 113 -6.71 -6.77 -13.36
N SER A 114 -7.73 -6.50 -14.19
CA SER A 114 -9.14 -6.71 -13.82
C SER A 114 -9.44 -8.17 -13.43
N ALA A 115 -8.86 -9.14 -14.13
CA ALA A 115 -9.03 -10.57 -13.83
C ALA A 115 -8.55 -10.95 -12.41
N PHE A 116 -7.51 -10.28 -11.92
CA PHE A 116 -7.05 -10.46 -10.54
C PHE A 116 -8.12 -9.96 -9.56
N TYR A 117 -8.66 -8.76 -9.76
CA TYR A 117 -9.70 -8.22 -8.87
C TYR A 117 -11.02 -8.98 -8.96
N GLU A 118 -11.41 -9.48 -10.13
CA GLU A 118 -12.56 -10.38 -10.28
C GLU A 118 -12.38 -11.66 -9.45
N SER A 119 -11.15 -12.17 -9.38
CA SER A 119 -10.81 -13.33 -8.55
C SER A 119 -10.69 -13.00 -7.06
N PHE A 120 -10.38 -11.75 -6.70
CA PHE A 120 -10.13 -11.31 -5.33
C PHE A 120 -10.85 -9.99 -4.98
N ASP A 121 -12.19 -9.99 -5.02
CA ASP A 121 -13.03 -8.80 -4.77
C ASP A 121 -12.73 -8.11 -3.42
N SER A 122 -12.42 -8.86 -2.37
CA SER A 122 -12.02 -8.27 -1.08
C SER A 122 -10.74 -7.46 -1.16
N LEU A 123 -9.78 -7.89 -1.99
CA LEU A 123 -8.54 -7.15 -2.25
C LEU A 123 -8.81 -5.92 -3.11
N HIS A 124 -9.79 -5.95 -4.00
CA HIS A 124 -10.20 -4.75 -4.76
C HIS A 124 -10.72 -3.65 -3.84
N LYS A 125 -11.63 -4.02 -2.92
CA LYS A 125 -12.16 -3.11 -1.89
C LYS A 125 -11.05 -2.57 -1.00
N LEU A 126 -10.11 -3.42 -0.59
CA LEU A 126 -9.00 -2.99 0.23
C LEU A 126 -8.03 -2.06 -0.53
N ALA A 127 -7.69 -2.38 -1.77
CA ALA A 127 -6.83 -1.55 -2.62
C ALA A 127 -7.43 -0.16 -2.84
N ARG A 128 -8.76 -0.08 -3.00
CA ARG A 128 -9.50 1.20 -3.05
C ARG A 128 -9.35 2.00 -1.77
N VAL A 129 -9.51 1.33 -0.62
CA VAL A 129 -9.40 1.96 0.69
C VAL A 129 -7.99 2.49 0.96
N LEU A 130 -6.96 1.71 0.64
CA LEU A 130 -5.56 2.10 0.80
C LEU A 130 -5.02 2.99 -0.33
N LEU A 131 -5.83 3.24 -1.37
CA LEU A 131 -5.40 3.93 -2.60
C LEU A 131 -4.09 3.35 -3.18
N ALA A 132 -3.97 2.02 -3.12
CA ALA A 132 -2.79 1.25 -3.49
C ALA A 132 -3.14 0.20 -4.55
N PRO A 133 -3.27 0.59 -5.83
CA PRO A 133 -3.64 -0.33 -6.89
C PRO A 133 -2.56 -1.40 -7.15
N VAL A 134 -3.02 -2.62 -7.39
CA VAL A 134 -2.28 -3.64 -8.14
C VAL A 134 -2.02 -3.11 -9.55
N ILE A 135 -0.75 -2.99 -9.93
CA ILE A 135 -0.28 -2.39 -11.18
C ILE A 135 0.00 -3.42 -12.27
N TYR A 136 0.21 -4.69 -11.90
CA TYR A 136 0.26 -5.83 -12.79
C TYR A 136 -0.03 -7.10 -11.99
N ALA A 137 -0.54 -8.13 -12.64
CA ALA A 137 -0.69 -9.46 -12.07
C ALA A 137 -0.57 -10.51 -13.19
N GLU A 138 0.42 -11.39 -13.08
CA GLU A 138 0.55 -12.60 -13.87
C GLU A 138 -0.03 -13.74 -13.03
N ASP A 139 -1.34 -13.96 -13.20
CA ASP A 139 -2.18 -14.86 -12.41
C ASP A 139 -1.95 -14.66 -10.89
N THR A 140 -1.44 -15.69 -10.22
CA THR A 140 -1.12 -15.71 -8.79
C THR A 140 0.37 -15.84 -8.53
N ASP A 141 1.20 -15.77 -9.57
CA ASP A 141 2.63 -16.06 -9.48
C ASP A 141 3.46 -14.79 -9.30
N ALA A 142 3.13 -13.72 -10.03
CA ALA A 142 3.84 -12.45 -9.94
C ALA A 142 2.86 -11.27 -9.90
N ILE A 143 2.90 -10.48 -8.83
CA ILE A 143 1.96 -9.39 -8.61
C ILE A 143 2.72 -8.13 -8.21
N GLY A 144 2.35 -7.00 -8.80
CA GLY A 144 2.91 -5.69 -8.49
C GLY A 144 1.89 -4.79 -7.83
N VAL A 145 2.28 -4.10 -6.77
CA VAL A 145 1.46 -3.07 -6.12
C VAL A 145 2.25 -1.78 -6.06
N ALA A 146 1.56 -0.66 -6.25
CA ALA A 146 2.18 0.63 -6.01
C ALA A 146 1.21 1.65 -5.43
N SER A 147 1.76 2.68 -4.81
CA SER A 147 1.05 3.86 -4.32
C SER A 147 2.00 5.04 -4.25
N ILE A 148 1.48 6.27 -4.15
CA ILE A 148 2.30 7.42 -3.76
C ILE A 148 2.77 7.27 -2.31
N ASN A 149 2.06 6.52 -1.48
CA ASN A 149 2.46 6.19 -0.12
C ASN A 149 3.05 4.78 -0.06
N PRO A 150 4.39 4.62 0.09
CA PRO A 150 5.03 3.30 0.05
C PRO A 150 4.57 2.37 1.18
N ILE A 151 4.07 2.91 2.29
CA ILE A 151 3.52 2.10 3.38
C ILE A 151 2.17 1.50 2.99
N ALA A 152 1.32 2.26 2.30
CA ALA A 152 0.06 1.73 1.76
C ALA A 152 0.31 0.58 0.78
N ALA A 153 1.31 0.75 -0.10
CA ALA A 153 1.70 -0.30 -1.04
C ALA A 153 2.24 -1.56 -0.33
N LEU A 154 3.04 -1.41 0.74
CA LEU A 154 3.52 -2.53 1.56
C LEU A 154 2.38 -3.26 2.26
N LEU A 155 1.46 -2.54 2.90
CA LEU A 155 0.32 -3.15 3.58
C LEU A 155 -0.58 -3.92 2.61
N MET A 156 -0.83 -3.36 1.43
CA MET A 156 -1.59 -4.04 0.39
C MET A 156 -0.87 -5.30 -0.11
N ALA A 157 0.47 -5.26 -0.26
CA ALA A 157 1.28 -6.41 -0.62
C ALA A 157 1.20 -7.53 0.44
N GLU A 158 1.26 -7.20 1.73
CA GLU A 158 1.06 -8.17 2.81
C GLU A 158 -0.31 -8.86 2.70
N GLU A 159 -1.37 -8.11 2.39
CA GLU A 159 -2.72 -8.67 2.26
C GLU A 159 -2.89 -9.54 1.01
N ILE A 160 -2.23 -9.20 -0.10
CA ILE A 160 -2.16 -10.06 -1.29
C ILE A 160 -1.44 -11.36 -0.95
N LEU A 161 -0.26 -11.30 -0.31
CA LEU A 161 0.48 -12.49 0.11
C LEU A 161 -0.40 -13.41 0.96
N ASN A 162 -1.09 -12.85 1.96
CA ASN A 162 -1.95 -13.61 2.84
C ASN A 162 -3.17 -14.19 2.12
N ALA A 163 -3.76 -13.48 1.16
CA ALA A 163 -4.93 -13.94 0.44
C ALA A 163 -4.60 -15.03 -0.59
N VAL A 164 -3.49 -14.89 -1.32
CA VAL A 164 -3.03 -15.88 -2.30
C VAL A 164 -2.60 -17.16 -1.59
N ASP A 165 -1.78 -17.04 -0.53
CA ASP A 165 -1.33 -18.18 0.28
C ASP A 165 -2.50 -18.97 0.86
N ARG A 166 -3.49 -18.29 1.45
CA ARG A 166 -4.68 -18.95 2.01
C ARG A 166 -5.53 -19.68 0.96
N ARG A 167 -5.54 -19.21 -0.28
CA ARG A 167 -6.39 -19.79 -1.34
C ARG A 167 -5.68 -20.88 -2.15
N PHE A 168 -4.38 -20.72 -2.37
CA PHE A 168 -3.62 -21.53 -3.32
C PHE A 168 -2.40 -22.25 -2.71
N ASP A 169 -2.07 -21.99 -1.44
CA ASP A 169 -0.89 -22.55 -0.75
C ASP A 169 0.44 -22.21 -1.47
N ILE A 170 0.51 -21.00 -2.05
CA ILE A 170 1.70 -20.47 -2.71
C ILE A 170 2.04 -19.05 -2.24
N LYS A 171 3.31 -18.69 -2.38
CA LYS A 171 3.80 -17.32 -2.15
C LYS A 171 4.08 -16.63 -3.49
N PRO A 172 3.26 -15.65 -3.92
CA PRO A 172 3.55 -14.89 -5.13
C PRO A 172 4.87 -14.12 -4.99
N PHE A 173 5.57 -13.94 -6.11
CA PHE A 173 6.60 -12.94 -6.24
C PHE A 173 5.96 -11.55 -6.22
N LEU A 174 6.15 -10.81 -5.12
CA LEU A 174 5.59 -9.47 -4.96
C LEU A 174 6.61 -8.37 -5.21
N THR A 175 6.22 -7.43 -6.07
CA THR A 175 6.91 -6.15 -6.24
C THR A 175 6.10 -5.04 -5.59
N VAL A 176 6.76 -4.26 -4.73
CA VAL A 176 6.21 -3.05 -4.12
C VAL A 176 6.95 -1.86 -4.70
N ALA A 177 6.22 -0.90 -5.24
CA ALA A 177 6.80 0.29 -5.85
C ALA A 177 6.08 1.57 -5.43
N ARG A 178 6.74 2.70 -5.65
CA ARG A 178 6.15 4.04 -5.60
C ARG A 178 5.76 4.47 -6.99
N MET A 179 4.81 5.38 -7.09
CA MET A 179 4.46 6.03 -8.35
C MET A 179 4.38 7.55 -8.18
N ASP A 180 4.45 8.27 -9.29
CA ASP A 180 4.20 9.71 -9.30
C ASP A 180 2.70 10.02 -9.12
N TYR A 181 2.40 11.26 -8.75
CA TYR A 181 1.03 11.70 -8.45
C TYR A 181 0.08 11.64 -9.64
N GLU A 182 0.56 11.87 -10.86
CA GLU A 182 -0.27 11.83 -12.08
C GLU A 182 -0.66 10.38 -12.40
N SER A 183 0.31 9.47 -12.40
CA SER A 183 0.10 8.02 -12.52
C SER A 183 -0.88 7.52 -11.45
N TRP A 184 -0.70 7.96 -10.20
CA TRP A 184 -1.56 7.56 -9.09
C TRP A 184 -2.99 8.05 -9.23
N THR A 185 -3.16 9.33 -9.54
CA THR A 185 -4.49 9.90 -9.80
C THR A 185 -5.16 9.15 -10.95
N PHE A 186 -4.45 8.92 -12.05
CA PHE A 186 -5.00 8.18 -13.19
C PHE A 186 -5.42 6.75 -12.81
N LEU A 187 -4.55 6.00 -12.13
CA LEU A 187 -4.83 4.60 -11.78
C LEU A 187 -5.92 4.47 -10.74
N THR A 188 -5.96 5.32 -9.71
CA THR A 188 -7.02 5.29 -8.69
C THR A 188 -8.39 5.56 -9.31
N ARG A 189 -8.50 6.51 -10.25
CA ARG A 189 -9.73 6.71 -11.03
C ARG A 189 -10.09 5.49 -11.89
N LYS A 190 -9.12 4.98 -12.64
CA LYS A 190 -9.31 3.82 -13.54
C LYS A 190 -9.72 2.54 -12.80
N HIS A 191 -9.13 2.29 -11.63
CA HIS A 191 -9.34 1.04 -10.88
C HIS A 191 -10.53 1.12 -9.94
N PHE A 192 -10.84 2.31 -9.40
CA PHE A 192 -11.78 2.45 -8.28
C PHE A 192 -12.94 3.42 -8.55
N GLY A 193 -12.96 4.11 -9.70
CA GLY A 193 -14.02 5.04 -10.07
C GLY A 193 -14.05 6.32 -9.21
N LEU A 194 -12.89 6.71 -8.68
CA LEU A 194 -12.70 7.94 -7.89
C LEU A 194 -12.56 9.20 -8.77
#